data_AF-A0A1D9BGF7-F1
#
_entry.id   AF-A0A1D9BGF7-F1
#
_cell.length_a   1.000
_cell.length_b   1.000
_cell.length_c   1.000
_cell.angle_alpha   90.00
_cell.angle_beta   90.00
_cell.angle_gamma   90.00
#
_symmetry.space_group_name_H-M   'P 1'
#
loop_
_entity.id
_entity.type
_entity.pdbx_description
1 polymer ?
#
loop_
_entity_poly.entity_id
_entity_poly.type
_entity_poly.pdbx_seq_one_letter_code
_entity_poly.pdbx_strand_id
1 'polypeptide(L)'
;MQLIHRAISYDNTIKAFLYRPRVGDALELTSGTLDYVSIREEQTQHEYMLGNITRVNVLSQFGRLFSDEEGRVISFELANPDDKRVRGLALKSMQEHNEGETGKMHLKVTKIVSAQGVVKRYIVHDILENN
;
A
#
# COMPACT_ATOMS: atom_id res chain seq x y z
N MET A 1 11.99 8.54 -18.41
CA MET A 1 11.54 9.02 -17.09
C MET A 1 12.56 8.87 -15.96
N GLN A 2 13.46 7.87 -15.95
CA GLN A 2 14.44 7.66 -14.87
C GLN A 2 15.35 8.87 -14.54
N LEU A 3 15.74 9.69 -15.54
CA LEU A 3 16.66 10.81 -15.34
C LEU A 3 16.06 11.97 -14.51
N ILE A 4 14.73 12.17 -14.58
CA ILE A 4 14.05 13.28 -13.92
C ILE A 4 14.04 13.09 -12.40
N HIS A 5 13.74 11.87 -11.94
CA HIS A 5 13.80 11.51 -10.51
C HIS A 5 15.20 11.73 -9.92
N ARG A 6 16.24 11.40 -10.71
CA ARG A 6 17.63 11.54 -10.28
C ARG A 6 18.01 12.99 -10.03
N ALA A 7 17.55 13.94 -10.86
CA ALA A 7 17.83 15.36 -10.67
C ALA A 7 17.21 15.91 -9.37
N ILE A 8 15.91 15.66 -9.15
CA ILE A 8 15.20 16.09 -7.93
C ILE A 8 15.81 15.45 -6.67
N SER A 9 16.34 14.22 -6.77
CA SER A 9 16.99 13.55 -5.64
C SER A 9 18.35 14.12 -5.25
N TYR A 10 19.08 14.79 -6.15
CA TYR A 10 20.36 15.43 -5.83
C TYR A 10 20.20 16.86 -5.35
N ASP A 11 19.14 17.56 -5.78
CA ASP A 11 18.87 18.94 -5.40
C ASP A 11 17.37 19.16 -5.21
N ASN A 12 16.98 19.38 -3.96
CA ASN A 12 15.58 19.55 -3.53
C ASN A 12 14.93 20.84 -4.05
N THR A 13 15.69 21.75 -4.67
CA THR A 13 15.16 22.98 -5.27
C THR A 13 14.70 22.78 -6.72
N ILE A 14 15.07 21.66 -7.35
CA ILE A 14 14.70 21.34 -8.72
C ILE A 14 13.21 21.00 -8.79
N LYS A 15 12.53 21.64 -9.76
CA LYS A 15 11.13 21.40 -10.10
C LYS A 15 11.05 20.97 -11.55
N ALA A 16 10.33 19.88 -11.83
CA ALA A 16 10.06 19.44 -13.19
C ALA A 16 8.59 19.73 -13.55
N PHE A 17 8.37 20.37 -14.69
CA PHE A 17 7.04 20.73 -15.15
C PHE A 17 6.69 19.89 -16.38
N LEU A 18 5.54 19.22 -16.34
CA LEU A 18 4.91 18.68 -17.54
C LEU A 18 3.80 19.65 -17.96
N TYR A 19 4.05 20.37 -19.04
CA TYR A 19 3.17 21.43 -19.53
C TYR A 19 2.42 21.00 -20.80
N ARG A 20 1.09 21.20 -20.82
CA ARG A 20 0.28 21.08 -22.04
C ARG A 20 -0.04 22.48 -22.61
N PRO A 21 0.60 22.89 -23.72
CA PRO A 21 0.53 24.27 -24.24
C PRO A 21 -0.85 24.84 -24.53
N ARG A 22 -1.86 24.00 -24.76
CA ARG A 22 -3.19 24.44 -25.18
C ARG A 22 -4.28 24.27 -24.12
N VAL A 23 -4.01 23.48 -23.09
CA VAL A 23 -5.01 23.11 -22.06
C VAL A 23 -4.68 23.77 -20.72
N GLY A 24 -3.45 24.28 -20.54
CA GLY A 24 -3.04 25.01 -19.34
C GLY A 24 -2.70 24.12 -18.14
N ASP A 25 -2.96 22.82 -18.22
CA ASP A 25 -2.56 21.88 -17.18
C ASP A 25 -1.03 21.80 -17.10
N ALA A 26 -0.51 22.20 -15.94
CA ALA A 26 0.88 22.04 -15.56
C ALA A 26 0.93 21.08 -14.38
N LEU A 27 1.52 19.89 -14.58
CA LEU A 27 1.87 19.01 -13.48
C LEU A 27 3.26 19.40 -12.99
N GLU A 28 3.35 19.86 -11.74
CA GLU A 28 4.61 20.18 -11.07
C GLU A 28 5.09 18.98 -10.24
N LEU A 29 6.25 18.44 -10.59
CA LEU A 29 6.95 17.43 -9.81
C LEU A 29 8.03 18.11 -8.97
N THR A 30 7.87 18.03 -7.66
CA THR A 30 8.76 18.61 -6.65
C THR A 30 9.43 17.52 -5.81
N SER A 31 10.36 17.91 -4.94
CA SER A 31 10.90 17.03 -3.88
C SER A 31 9.78 16.40 -3.03
N GLY A 32 8.71 17.13 -2.71
CA GLY A 32 7.55 16.58 -2.01
C GLY A 32 6.83 15.45 -2.79
N THR A 33 6.71 15.59 -4.11
CA THR A 33 6.17 14.51 -4.96
C THR A 33 7.14 13.32 -5.05
N LEU A 34 8.44 13.59 -5.07
CA LEU A 34 9.48 12.55 -5.05
C LEU A 34 9.43 11.77 -3.74
N ASP A 35 9.38 12.44 -2.60
CA ASP A 35 9.25 11.81 -1.28
C ASP A 35 7.98 11.00 -1.14
N TYR A 36 6.88 11.49 -1.72
CA TYR A 36 5.61 10.77 -1.74
C TYR A 36 5.71 9.47 -2.54
N VAL A 37 6.52 9.38 -3.61
CA VAL A 37 6.70 8.14 -4.39
C VAL A 37 7.89 7.29 -3.94
N SER A 38 8.88 7.88 -3.27
CA SER A 38 10.03 7.19 -2.69
C SER A 38 9.67 6.37 -1.46
N ILE A 39 10.20 5.16 -1.38
CA ILE A 39 10.08 4.27 -0.22
C ILE A 39 11.32 4.51 0.63
N ARG A 40 11.16 4.82 1.93
CA ARG A 40 12.30 5.05 2.83
C ARG A 40 12.64 3.83 3.66
N GLU A 41 11.63 3.21 4.26
CA GLU A 41 11.85 2.17 5.26
C GLU A 41 10.81 1.06 5.10
N GLU A 42 11.31 -0.17 5.11
CA GLU A 42 10.53 -1.34 5.44
C GLU A 42 10.67 -1.52 6.95
N GLN A 43 9.58 -1.34 7.70
CA GLN A 43 9.63 -1.59 9.14
C GLN A 43 9.98 -3.06 9.38
N THR A 44 11.14 -3.33 9.96
CA THR A 44 11.64 -4.70 10.16
C THR A 44 10.81 -5.49 11.17
N GLN A 45 9.95 -4.82 11.95
CA GLN A 45 9.10 -5.46 12.93
C GLN A 45 7.78 -5.89 12.29
N HIS A 46 7.40 -7.14 12.60
CA HIS A 46 6.07 -7.64 12.28
C HIS A 46 5.10 -7.20 13.37
N GLU A 47 4.07 -6.46 13.00
CA GLU A 47 3.02 -6.02 13.91
C GLU A 47 1.70 -6.70 13.53
N TYR A 48 0.86 -6.99 14.52
CA TYR A 48 -0.52 -7.36 14.26
C TYR A 48 -1.34 -6.07 14.15
N MET A 49 -2.09 -5.96 13.05
CA MET A 49 -3.05 -4.88 12.85
C MET A 49 -4.44 -5.45 12.61
N LEU A 50 -5.47 -4.65 12.90
CA LEU A 50 -6.85 -4.98 12.58
C LEU A 50 -7.26 -4.36 11.23
N GLY A 51 -7.96 -5.12 10.42
CA GLY A 51 -8.51 -4.63 9.17
C GLY A 51 -9.30 -5.70 8.42
N ASN A 52 -9.87 -5.33 7.29
CA ASN A 52 -10.59 -6.25 6.41
C ASN A 52 -10.08 -6.13 4.98
N ILE A 53 -10.07 -7.24 4.25
CA ILE A 53 -9.64 -7.28 2.86
C ILE A 53 -10.81 -6.86 1.99
N THR A 54 -10.64 -5.80 1.21
CA THR A 54 -11.68 -5.29 0.32
C THR A 54 -11.56 -5.87 -1.08
N ARG A 55 -10.35 -6.30 -1.48
CA ARG A 55 -10.10 -6.97 -2.75
C ARG A 55 -8.86 -7.83 -2.66
N VAL A 56 -8.93 -9.07 -3.11
CA VAL A 56 -7.75 -9.91 -3.36
C VAL A 56 -7.77 -10.39 -4.80
N ASN A 57 -6.60 -10.39 -5.44
CA ASN A 57 -6.45 -10.99 -6.75
C ASN A 57 -6.02 -12.45 -6.56
N VAL A 58 -6.76 -13.38 -7.14
CA VAL A 58 -6.40 -14.80 -7.10
C VAL A 58 -5.16 -15.05 -7.97
N LEU A 59 -4.94 -14.31 -9.05
CA LEU A 59 -3.81 -14.54 -9.96
C LEU A 59 -2.51 -13.86 -9.53
N SER A 60 -2.55 -12.91 -8.59
CA SER A 60 -1.36 -12.16 -8.15
C SER A 60 -1.31 -12.08 -6.63
N GLN A 61 -0.11 -11.98 -6.06
CA GLN A 61 0.09 -11.79 -4.61
C GLN A 61 -0.44 -10.46 -4.03
N PHE A 62 -1.07 -9.62 -4.84
CA PHE A 62 -1.52 -8.27 -4.47
C PHE A 62 -3.02 -8.18 -4.19
N GLY A 63 -3.36 -7.26 -3.31
CA GLY A 63 -4.75 -6.88 -3.03
C GLY A 63 -4.88 -5.49 -2.42
N ARG A 64 -6.08 -5.19 -1.92
CA ARG A 64 -6.41 -4.01 -1.15
C ARG A 64 -7.11 -4.43 0.14
N LEU A 65 -6.73 -3.78 1.22
CA LEU A 65 -7.33 -3.96 2.54
C LEU A 65 -7.68 -2.58 3.11
N PHE A 66 -8.69 -2.51 3.96
CA PHE A 66 -8.93 -1.36 4.81
C PHE A 66 -8.13 -1.56 6.11
N SER A 67 -7.32 -0.57 6.47
CA SER A 67 -6.58 -0.56 7.72
C SER A 67 -7.33 0.30 8.73
N ASP A 68 -7.67 -0.28 9.88
CA ASP A 68 -8.36 0.45 10.94
C ASP A 68 -7.44 1.50 11.59
N GLU A 69 -6.14 1.20 11.70
CA GLU A 69 -5.13 2.12 12.22
C GLU A 69 -4.98 3.38 11.34
N GLU A 70 -5.01 3.19 10.02
CA GLU A 70 -4.81 4.27 9.05
C GLU A 70 -6.13 4.92 8.59
N GLY A 71 -7.27 4.31 8.92
CA GLY A 71 -8.61 4.77 8.53
C GLY A 71 -8.85 4.80 7.01
N ARG A 72 -8.11 4.01 6.22
CA ARG A 72 -8.21 4.02 4.74
C ARG A 72 -7.83 2.70 4.08
N VAL A 73 -8.17 2.60 2.79
CA VAL A 73 -7.81 1.45 1.95
C VAL A 73 -6.36 1.55 1.47
N ILE A 74 -5.54 0.57 1.85
CA ILE A 74 -4.12 0.47 1.53
C ILE A 74 -3.88 -0.80 0.71
N SER A 75 -2.92 -0.73 -0.22
CA SER A 75 -2.50 -1.91 -0.97
C SER A 75 -1.78 -2.89 -0.05
N PHE A 76 -1.93 -4.18 -0.30
CA PHE A 76 -1.14 -5.19 0.39
C PHE A 76 -0.59 -6.22 -0.59
N GLU A 77 0.39 -6.96 -0.09
CA GLU A 77 1.06 -8.06 -0.76
C GLU A 77 1.19 -9.23 0.21
N LEU A 78 0.92 -10.45 -0.25
CA LEU A 78 1.15 -11.66 0.55
C LEU A 78 2.64 -12.00 0.51
N ALA A 79 3.27 -12.15 1.68
CA ALA A 79 4.68 -12.54 1.80
C ALA A 79 4.93 -13.94 1.22
N ASN A 80 3.98 -14.85 1.44
CA ASN A 80 3.98 -16.20 0.90
C ASN A 80 2.66 -16.49 0.16
N PRO A 81 2.58 -16.23 -1.16
CA PRO A 81 1.34 -16.41 -1.92
C PRO A 81 0.90 -17.88 -2.07
N ASP A 82 1.81 -18.83 -1.87
CA ASP A 82 1.52 -20.27 -1.94
C ASP A 82 0.90 -20.82 -0.64
N ASP A 83 0.89 -20.03 0.44
CA ASP A 83 0.17 -20.37 1.68
C ASP A 83 -1.34 -20.34 1.45
N LYS A 84 -1.91 -21.52 1.21
CA LYS A 84 -3.34 -21.73 0.98
C LYS A 84 -4.20 -21.27 2.17
N ARG A 85 -3.69 -21.34 3.41
CA ARG A 85 -4.45 -20.94 4.59
C ARG A 85 -4.59 -19.42 4.63
N VAL A 86 -3.47 -18.70 4.52
CA VAL A 86 -3.47 -17.22 4.48
C VAL A 86 -4.32 -16.71 3.34
N ARG A 87 -4.19 -17.30 2.15
CA ARG A 87 -5.00 -16.93 0.98
C ARG A 87 -6.49 -17.25 1.15
N GLY A 88 -6.82 -18.39 1.76
CA GLY A 88 -8.19 -18.77 2.07
C GLY A 88 -8.85 -17.80 3.06
N LEU A 89 -8.13 -17.42 4.11
CA LEU A 89 -8.58 -16.40 5.07
C LEU A 89 -8.73 -15.03 4.40
N ALA A 90 -7.82 -14.67 3.51
CA ALA A 90 -7.91 -13.42 2.77
C ALA A 90 -9.16 -13.36 1.86
N LEU A 91 -9.48 -14.47 1.20
CA LEU A 91 -10.70 -14.60 0.40
C LEU A 91 -11.96 -14.57 1.28
N LYS A 92 -11.93 -15.24 2.43
CA LYS A 92 -13.03 -15.24 3.41
C LYS A 92 -13.34 -13.82 3.91
N SER A 93 -12.31 -13.07 4.34
CA SER A 93 -12.45 -11.67 4.75
C SER A 93 -13.10 -10.80 3.68
N MET A 94 -12.70 -10.98 2.41
CA MET A 94 -13.29 -10.27 1.28
C MET A 94 -14.74 -10.69 1.02
N GLN A 95 -15.05 -11.97 1.13
CA GLN A 95 -16.41 -12.48 0.94
C GLN A 95 -17.35 -11.93 2.02
N GLU A 96 -16.96 -12.02 3.29
CA GLU A 96 -17.73 -11.46 4.42
C GLU A 96 -18.01 -9.97 4.21
N HIS A 97 -17.01 -9.19 3.78
CA HIS A 97 -17.20 -7.78 3.46
C HIS A 97 -18.22 -7.55 2.34
N ASN A 98 -18.21 -8.38 1.28
CA ASN A 98 -19.17 -8.29 0.19
C ASN A 98 -20.60 -8.68 0.61
N GLU A 99 -20.73 -9.55 1.61
CA GLU A 99 -22.01 -9.97 2.19
C GLU A 99 -22.59 -8.92 3.17
N GLY A 100 -21.85 -7.84 3.44
CA GLY A 100 -22.25 -6.77 4.37
C GLY A 100 -21.77 -6.99 5.81
N GLU A 101 -21.02 -8.06 6.06
CA GLU A 101 -20.37 -8.32 7.34
C GLU A 101 -19.07 -7.50 7.46
N THR A 102 -18.49 -7.47 8.66
CA THR A 102 -17.28 -6.66 8.89
C THR A 102 -16.05 -7.21 8.14
N GLY A 103 -15.96 -8.53 7.99
CA GLY A 103 -14.80 -9.19 7.37
C GLY A 103 -13.47 -8.95 8.11
N LYS A 104 -13.50 -8.51 9.37
CA LYS A 104 -12.31 -8.08 10.10
C LYS A 104 -11.46 -9.25 10.54
N MET A 105 -10.15 -9.13 10.32
CA MET A 105 -9.15 -10.12 10.70
C MET A 105 -7.93 -9.45 11.32
N HIS A 106 -7.21 -10.20 12.14
CA HIS A 106 -5.90 -9.81 12.66
C HIS A 106 -4.82 -10.18 11.64
N LEU A 107 -4.16 -9.18 11.09
CA LEU A 107 -3.18 -9.33 10.02
C LEU A 107 -1.79 -9.11 10.59
N LYS A 108 -0.92 -10.11 10.51
CA LYS A 108 0.50 -9.94 10.84
C LYS A 108 1.20 -9.31 9.65
N VAL A 109 1.63 -8.06 9.78
CA VAL A 109 2.14 -7.26 8.66
C VAL A 109 3.49 -6.63 8.93
N THR A 110 4.22 -6.39 7.85
CA THR A 110 5.32 -5.42 7.77
C THR A 110 4.82 -4.19 7.02
N LYS A 111 5.06 -2.99 7.57
CA LYS A 111 4.63 -1.72 6.96
C LYS A 111 5.72 -1.20 6.02
N ILE A 112 5.35 -0.90 4.78
CA ILE A 112 6.20 -0.16 3.84
C ILE A 112 5.78 1.32 3.91
N VAL A 113 6.68 2.17 4.39
CA VAL A 113 6.39 3.60 4.60
C VAL A 113 7.11 4.50 3.59
N SER A 114 6.45 5.60 3.24
CA SER A 114 7.04 6.66 2.44
C SER A 114 8.06 7.47 3.23
N ALA A 115 8.82 8.33 2.56
CA ALA A 115 9.73 9.25 3.23
C ALA A 115 9.05 10.20 4.22
N GLN A 116 7.74 10.40 4.08
CA GLN A 116 6.87 11.27 4.88
C GLN A 116 6.17 10.50 6.01
N GLY A 117 6.48 9.22 6.22
CA GLY A 117 5.85 8.37 7.24
C GLY A 117 4.47 7.82 6.87
N VAL A 118 4.03 8.00 5.62
CA VAL A 118 2.74 7.49 5.15
C VAL A 118 2.85 6.01 4.78
N VAL A 119 1.98 5.16 5.32
CA VAL A 119 1.94 3.74 4.95
C VAL A 119 1.50 3.59 3.49
N LYS A 120 2.37 3.05 2.65
CA LYS A 120 2.08 2.81 1.22
C LYS A 120 1.50 1.44 0.98
N ARG A 121 2.05 0.44 1.67
CA ARG A 121 1.72 -0.97 1.46
C ARG A 121 1.98 -1.76 2.73
N TYR A 122 1.20 -2.82 2.92
CA TYR A 122 1.50 -3.87 3.89
C TYR A 122 2.02 -5.13 3.19
N ILE A 123 3.04 -5.75 3.76
CA ILE A 123 3.40 -7.13 3.45
C ILE A 123 2.74 -8.01 4.52
N VAL A 124 1.78 -8.83 4.13
CA VAL A 124 1.01 -9.71 5.01
C VAL A 124 1.72 -11.05 5.13
N HIS A 125 2.15 -11.39 6.34
CA HIS A 125 2.85 -12.63 6.66
C HIS A 125 1.91 -13.70 7.20
N ASP A 126 0.87 -13.30 7.92
CA ASP A 126 -0.11 -14.21 8.52
C ASP A 126 -1.45 -13.51 8.71
N ILE A 127 -2.53 -14.29 8.82
CA ILE A 127 -3.88 -13.85 9.10
C ILE A 127 -4.46 -14.76 10.18
N LEU A 128 -5.01 -14.14 11.23
CA LEU A 128 -5.74 -14.80 12.30
C LEU A 128 -7.18 -14.30 12.28
N GLU A 129 -8.12 -15.24 12.35
CA GLU A 129 -9.54 -14.93 12.45
C GLU A 129 -9.85 -14.37 13.85
N ASN A 130 -10.75 -13.40 13.91
CA ASN A 130 -11.30 -12.96 15.19
C ASN A 130 -12.43 -13.91 15.57
N ASN A 131 -12.24 -14.66 16.66
CA ASN A 131 -13.31 -15.44 17.28
C ASN A 131 -14.40 -14.53 17.85
#